data_AF-A0AAV3XD61-F1
#
_entry.id   AF-A0AAV3XD61-F1
#
_cell.length_a   1.000
_cell.length_b   1.000
_cell.length_c   1.000
_cell.angle_alpha   90.00
_cell.angle_beta   90.00
_cell.angle_gamma   90.00
#
_symmetry.space_group_name_H-M   'P 1'
#
loop_
_entity.id
_entity.type
_entity.pdbx_description
1 polymer ?
#
loop_
_entity_poly.entity_id
_entity_poly.type
_entity_poly.pdbx_seq_one_letter_code
_entity_poly.pdbx_strand_id
1 'polypeptide(L)'
;MAKSRRLTFVTEMPLIVDSLQEKQLLSRWSAARQLYNACLNSAMARMTVVRNCEAYQLAKQIDRQSKKARSDAFNAARRAYRYSDYDIQAYATIVSNRSKWIAQLIDSNTQQTLANRAFRASEKVLFVRAKSVRYKLASRFRSVEGKTNFQGIRWKDNALVWGRLKLTPIICDDNPVIQHGLNSPIKYVRLLWRELNGKRRWYIQLVNSGLPYQKEKNYVADGVIGLDLNIANIAFVGDCKAGLLPFADKVPAYEREIKTLQRQMQRSQRCSNPENYETDFTASVGRRFVVKKGKPKKGRRQWKKSKTYQKIARKKRELERRKSAYAKSQNRRIVNEVLRHGKHIKTENVSVRSWQKRYGKAISAKSPGFVQSELARKAESAGGSFMKFSTQKTALSQTHLTGERIKKRLLERVHYDQTGFAMHRDLFSAYLSRYVNEEGVLLLDLAVEQWERSEPYLHEAWKDFQINRFPIRRVLSFGSLILPWSGQGHSQEMLTR
;
A
#
# COMPACT_ATOMS: atom_id res chain seq x y z
N MET A 1 -21.04 25.22 8.37
CA MET A 1 -21.39 24.55 7.10
C MET A 1 -20.47 23.37 6.84
N ALA A 2 -21.00 22.14 6.89
CA ALA A 2 -20.24 20.95 6.49
C ALA A 2 -19.85 21.09 5.02
N LYS A 3 -18.54 21.07 4.69
CA LYS A 3 -18.10 21.06 3.29
C LYS A 3 -18.74 19.85 2.60
N SER A 4 -19.69 20.09 1.69
CA SER A 4 -20.19 19.09 0.76
C SER A 4 -19.00 18.31 0.23
N ARG A 5 -19.01 16.99 0.46
CA ARG A 5 -17.89 16.09 0.15
C ARG A 5 -17.88 15.83 -1.36
N ARG A 6 -17.66 16.88 -2.15
CA ARG A 6 -17.54 16.79 -3.61
C ARG A 6 -16.45 15.77 -3.95
N LEU A 7 -16.81 14.76 -4.73
CA LEU A 7 -15.90 13.70 -5.19
C LEU A 7 -14.61 14.32 -5.77
N THR A 8 -13.49 13.62 -5.56
CA THR A 8 -12.17 14.07 -5.99
C THR A 8 -11.37 12.92 -6.56
N PHE A 9 -10.63 13.20 -7.63
CA PHE A 9 -9.60 12.31 -8.15
C PHE A 9 -8.29 13.06 -8.41
N VAL A 10 -7.24 12.32 -8.74
CA VAL A 10 -5.90 12.86 -8.94
C VAL A 10 -5.38 12.46 -10.31
N THR A 11 -4.99 13.46 -11.09
CA THR A 11 -4.28 13.30 -12.36
C THR A 11 -2.82 13.64 -12.14
N GLU A 12 -1.91 12.70 -12.39
CA GLU A 12 -0.48 12.89 -12.14
C GLU A 12 0.30 12.84 -13.44
N MET A 13 1.17 13.83 -13.66
CA MET A 13 2.04 13.94 -14.83
C MET A 13 3.49 14.22 -14.42
N PRO A 14 4.50 13.71 -15.15
CA PRO A 14 5.88 14.11 -14.94
C PRO A 14 6.10 15.56 -15.39
N LEU A 15 7.11 16.23 -14.81
CA LEU A 15 7.54 17.57 -15.21
C LEU A 15 8.92 17.51 -15.87
N ILE A 16 9.11 18.31 -16.91
CA ILE A 16 10.41 18.64 -17.48
C ILE A 16 11.01 19.74 -16.61
N VAL A 17 12.20 19.47 -16.06
CA VAL A 17 12.88 20.37 -15.12
C VAL A 17 14.35 20.46 -15.50
N ASP A 18 14.79 21.65 -15.88
CA ASP A 18 16.21 21.93 -16.12
C ASP A 18 16.99 22.18 -14.81
N SER A 19 18.31 22.39 -14.91
CA SER A 19 19.16 22.58 -13.73
C SER A 19 18.86 23.86 -12.94
N LEU A 20 18.47 24.95 -13.60
CA LEU A 20 18.11 26.22 -12.95
C LEU A 20 16.79 26.07 -12.19
N GLN A 21 15.78 25.51 -12.84
CA GLN A 21 14.49 25.19 -12.27
C GLN A 21 14.63 24.21 -11.09
N GLU A 22 15.50 23.18 -11.19
CA GLU A 22 15.76 22.27 -10.08
C GLU A 22 16.37 22.99 -8.87
N LYS A 23 17.35 23.89 -9.09
CA LYS A 23 17.94 24.71 -8.01
C LYS A 23 16.87 25.56 -7.32
N GLN A 24 16.00 26.21 -8.09
CA GLN A 24 14.90 27.00 -7.55
C GLN A 24 13.90 26.14 -6.76
N LEU A 25 13.51 24.97 -7.30
CA LEU A 25 12.62 24.03 -6.61
C LEU A 25 13.23 23.54 -5.31
N LEU A 26 14.54 23.22 -5.29
CA LEU A 26 15.22 22.78 -4.09
C LEU A 26 15.24 23.85 -2.99
N SER A 27 15.48 25.11 -3.38
CA SER A 27 15.41 26.24 -2.46
C SER A 27 14.01 26.36 -1.84
N ARG A 28 12.96 26.35 -2.66
CA ARG A 28 11.55 26.34 -2.19
C ARG A 28 11.26 25.12 -1.30
N TRP A 29 11.74 23.93 -1.64
CA TRP A 29 11.56 22.73 -0.82
C TRP A 29 12.22 22.85 0.55
N SER A 30 13.41 23.46 0.62
CA SER A 30 14.10 23.72 1.87
C SER A 30 13.31 24.69 2.74
N ALA A 31 12.83 25.81 2.16
CA ALA A 31 11.99 26.79 2.85
C ALA A 31 10.69 26.16 3.38
N ALA A 32 9.95 25.46 2.51
CA ALA A 32 8.71 24.77 2.87
C ALA A 32 8.91 23.74 4.00
N ARG A 33 10.01 22.97 3.96
CA ARG A 33 10.35 22.00 5.00
C ARG A 33 10.65 22.68 6.33
N GLN A 34 11.42 23.76 6.32
CA GLN A 34 11.75 24.51 7.54
C GLN A 34 10.49 25.11 8.17
N LEU A 35 9.65 25.76 7.36
CA LEU A 35 8.38 26.31 7.80
C LEU A 35 7.47 25.22 8.39
N TYR A 36 7.32 24.08 7.69
CA TYR A 36 6.55 22.93 8.21
C TYR A 36 7.08 22.46 9.57
N ASN A 37 8.40 22.33 9.73
CA ASN A 37 8.98 21.85 10.99
C ASN A 37 8.81 22.87 12.12
N ALA A 38 8.92 24.17 11.82
CA ALA A 38 8.64 25.24 12.79
C ALA A 38 7.17 25.20 13.24
N CYS A 39 6.23 25.07 12.29
CA CYS A 39 4.81 24.93 12.59
C CYS A 39 4.53 23.66 13.41
N LEU A 40 5.18 22.54 13.08
CA LEU A 40 5.03 21.29 13.83
C LEU A 40 5.56 21.42 15.26
N ASN A 41 6.70 22.09 15.45
CA ASN A 41 7.25 22.36 16.77
C ASN A 41 6.27 23.18 17.62
N SER A 42 5.77 24.29 17.07
CA SER A 42 4.79 25.15 17.75
C SER A 42 3.49 24.40 18.06
N ALA A 43 2.96 23.64 17.10
CA ALA A 43 1.75 22.85 17.29
C ALA A 43 1.94 21.78 18.39
N MET A 44 3.09 21.12 18.44
CA MET A 44 3.39 20.14 19.49
C MET A 44 3.57 20.77 20.86
N ALA A 45 4.23 21.93 20.96
CA ALA A 45 4.36 22.68 22.20
C ALA A 45 2.99 23.09 22.75
N ARG A 46 2.14 23.73 21.93
CA ARG A 46 0.78 24.12 22.33
C ARG A 46 -0.09 22.91 22.68
N MET A 47 0.01 21.83 21.91
CA MET A 47 -0.73 20.59 22.18
C MET A 47 -0.36 19.98 23.55
N THR A 48 0.93 19.97 23.90
CA THR A 48 1.39 19.47 25.20
C THR A 48 0.81 20.29 26.35
N VAL A 49 0.80 21.62 26.23
CA VAL A 49 0.19 22.50 27.23
C VAL A 49 -1.31 22.24 27.35
N VAL A 50 -2.04 22.21 26.22
CA VAL A 50 -3.48 21.88 26.21
C VAL A 50 -3.74 20.51 26.85
N ARG A 51 -2.91 19.52 26.57
CA ARG A 51 -3.10 18.17 27.11
C ARG A 51 -2.97 18.14 28.62
N ASN A 52 -2.14 19.00 29.19
CA ASN A 52 -1.83 19.03 30.62
C ASN A 52 -2.65 20.07 31.40
N CYS A 53 -3.37 20.97 30.73
CA CYS A 53 -4.17 21.98 31.42
C CYS A 53 -5.40 21.37 32.10
N GLU A 54 -5.79 21.97 33.21
CA GLU A 54 -6.92 21.53 34.03
C GLU A 54 -8.23 21.50 33.24
N ALA A 55 -8.53 22.56 32.48
CA ALA A 55 -9.73 22.63 31.65
C ALA A 55 -9.86 21.44 30.67
N TYR A 56 -8.75 20.94 30.13
CA TYR A 56 -8.77 19.77 29.24
C TYR A 56 -8.95 18.46 30.02
N GLN A 57 -8.46 18.37 31.25
CA GLN A 57 -8.68 17.21 32.12
C GLN A 57 -10.13 17.15 32.61
N LEU A 58 -10.72 18.28 33.02
CA LEU A 58 -12.13 18.39 33.35
C LEU A 58 -13.02 18.00 32.16
N ALA A 59 -12.68 18.47 30.95
CA ALA A 59 -13.39 18.07 29.72
C ALA A 59 -13.33 16.55 29.44
N LYS A 60 -12.33 15.82 29.94
CA LYS A 60 -12.30 14.35 29.80
C LYS A 60 -13.29 13.64 30.72
N GLN A 61 -13.59 14.22 31.87
CA GLN A 61 -14.48 13.66 32.89
C GLN A 61 -15.96 13.82 32.54
N ILE A 62 -16.32 14.84 31.74
CA ILE A 62 -17.69 15.02 31.23
C ILE A 62 -18.17 13.74 30.56
N ASP A 63 -19.39 13.29 30.84
CA ASP A 63 -19.91 12.05 30.27
C ASP A 63 -19.92 12.02 28.73
N ARG A 64 -19.73 10.83 28.15
CA ARG A 64 -19.69 10.61 26.70
C ARG A 64 -21.06 10.78 26.04
N GLN A 65 -22.17 10.66 26.77
CA GLN A 65 -23.51 10.87 26.23
C GLN A 65 -23.76 12.36 25.98
N SER A 66 -23.19 13.24 26.81
CA SER A 66 -23.22 14.71 26.68
C SER A 66 -22.25 15.25 25.61
N LYS A 67 -22.41 14.78 24.36
CA LYS A 67 -21.47 15.03 23.24
C LYS A 67 -21.19 16.52 22.98
N LYS A 68 -22.21 17.37 23.02
CA LYS A 68 -22.10 18.81 22.73
C LYS A 68 -21.29 19.53 23.80
N ALA A 69 -21.72 19.44 25.07
CA ALA A 69 -21.01 20.04 26.20
C ALA A 69 -19.54 19.56 26.29
N ARG A 70 -19.30 18.27 26.10
CA ARG A 70 -17.95 17.69 26.06
C ARG A 70 -17.10 18.27 24.93
N SER A 71 -17.65 18.40 23.73
CA SER A 71 -16.97 19.01 22.59
C SER A 71 -16.64 20.48 22.83
N ASP A 72 -17.58 21.24 23.39
CA ASP A 72 -17.43 22.66 23.65
C ASP A 72 -16.37 22.92 24.72
N ALA A 73 -16.34 22.13 25.80
CA ALA A 73 -15.29 22.19 26.82
C ALA A 73 -13.90 21.90 26.24
N PHE A 74 -13.75 20.86 25.40
CA PHE A 74 -12.48 20.60 24.71
C PHE A 74 -12.08 21.75 23.78
N ASN A 75 -13.03 22.34 23.06
CA ASN A 75 -12.76 23.46 22.16
C ASN A 75 -12.36 24.73 22.94
N ALA A 76 -12.98 24.99 24.09
CA ALA A 76 -12.61 26.10 24.97
C ALA A 76 -11.18 25.94 25.50
N ALA A 77 -10.83 24.76 26.02
CA ALA A 77 -9.46 24.47 26.48
C ALA A 77 -8.42 24.64 25.37
N ARG A 78 -8.75 24.21 24.13
CA ARG A 78 -7.87 24.39 22.96
C ARG A 78 -7.69 25.86 22.58
N ARG A 79 -8.77 26.65 22.61
CA ARG A 79 -8.77 28.08 22.28
C ARG A 79 -7.91 28.87 23.26
N ALA A 80 -7.99 28.58 24.56
CA ALA A 80 -7.21 29.25 25.61
C ALA A 80 -5.69 29.23 25.34
N TYR A 81 -5.18 28.14 24.77
CA TYR A 81 -3.75 27.99 24.45
C TYR A 81 -3.44 28.11 22.95
N ARG A 82 -4.33 28.76 22.17
CA ARG A 82 -4.17 29.00 20.73
C ARG A 82 -3.80 27.73 19.96
N TYR A 83 -4.46 26.62 20.29
CA TYR A 83 -4.28 25.33 19.62
C TYR A 83 -5.46 25.05 18.68
N SER A 84 -5.42 25.68 17.51
CA SER A 84 -6.31 25.38 16.40
C SER A 84 -5.56 25.40 15.08
N ASP A 85 -6.19 24.88 14.01
CA ASP A 85 -5.63 24.96 12.66
C ASP A 85 -5.35 26.42 12.25
N TYR A 86 -6.27 27.33 12.57
CA TYR A 86 -6.13 28.76 12.28
C TYR A 86 -4.97 29.39 13.05
N ASP A 87 -4.78 29.05 14.33
CA ASP A 87 -3.69 29.59 15.14
C ASP A 87 -2.30 29.15 14.64
N ILE A 88 -2.20 27.94 14.09
CA ILE A 88 -0.95 27.42 13.51
C ILE A 88 -0.72 28.04 12.12
N GLN A 89 -1.77 28.31 11.35
CA GLN A 89 -1.67 29.08 10.09
C GLN A 89 -1.24 30.53 10.34
N ALA A 90 -1.79 31.19 11.36
CA ALA A 90 -1.36 32.52 11.78
C ALA A 90 0.12 32.51 12.20
N TYR A 91 0.54 31.51 12.98
CA TYR A 91 1.95 31.32 13.34
C TYR A 91 2.84 31.11 12.11
N ALA A 92 2.41 30.34 11.12
CA ALA A 92 3.16 30.15 9.88
C ALA A 92 3.43 31.47 9.15
N THR A 93 2.42 32.36 9.12
CA THR A 93 2.54 33.70 8.54
C THR A 93 3.58 34.54 9.30
N ILE A 94 3.53 34.52 10.64
CA ILE A 94 4.50 35.24 11.49
C ILE A 94 5.93 34.74 11.23
N VAL A 95 6.14 33.41 11.23
CA VAL A 95 7.46 32.81 10.98
C VAL A 95 7.96 33.15 9.58
N SER A 96 7.07 33.12 8.59
CA SER A 96 7.42 33.50 7.22
C SER A 96 7.82 34.97 7.15
N ASN A 97 7.06 35.90 7.73
CA ASN A 97 7.36 37.32 7.68
C ASN A 97 8.67 37.69 8.40
N ARG A 98 9.01 36.96 9.48
CA ARG A 98 10.31 37.11 10.16
C ARG A 98 11.49 36.62 9.33
N SER A 99 11.25 35.77 8.33
CA SER A 99 12.28 35.25 7.42
C SER A 99 12.02 35.72 5.99
N LYS A 100 12.68 36.83 5.59
CA LYS A 100 12.59 37.37 4.22
C LYS A 100 12.76 36.28 3.15
N TRP A 101 13.68 35.34 3.37
CA TRP A 101 13.92 34.20 2.48
C TRP A 101 12.72 33.25 2.34
N ILE A 102 12.04 32.90 3.43
CA ILE A 102 10.83 32.04 3.36
C ILE A 102 9.68 32.80 2.69
N ALA A 103 9.45 34.05 3.09
CA ALA A 103 8.38 34.89 2.53
C ALA A 103 8.52 35.09 1.02
N GLN A 104 9.74 35.23 0.51
CA GLN A 104 10.00 35.35 -0.94
C GLN A 104 9.75 34.05 -1.71
N LEU A 105 9.98 32.88 -1.09
CA LEU A 105 9.95 31.59 -1.78
C LEU A 105 8.61 30.87 -1.68
N ILE A 106 7.85 31.09 -0.60
CA ILE A 106 6.62 30.37 -0.29
C ILE A 106 5.46 31.36 -0.18
N ASP A 107 4.47 31.22 -1.06
CA ASP A 107 3.26 32.04 -1.04
C ASP A 107 2.34 31.72 0.16
N SER A 108 1.49 32.66 0.54
CA SER A 108 0.59 32.55 1.71
C SER A 108 -0.31 31.30 1.68
N ASN A 109 -0.83 30.91 0.51
CA ASN A 109 -1.67 29.72 0.41
C ASN A 109 -0.87 28.45 0.71
N THR A 110 0.35 28.35 0.19
CA THR A 110 1.25 27.24 0.50
C THR A 110 1.69 27.26 1.97
N GLN A 111 1.92 28.42 2.58
CA GLN A 111 2.21 28.52 4.02
C GLN A 111 1.06 27.90 4.85
N GLN A 112 -0.19 28.23 4.51
CA GLN A 112 -1.37 27.71 5.20
C GLN A 112 -1.53 26.20 5.06
N THR A 113 -1.32 25.63 3.86
CA THR A 113 -1.42 24.17 3.65
C THR A 113 -0.32 23.42 4.42
N LEU A 114 0.89 23.98 4.49
CA LEU A 114 1.98 23.43 5.30
C LEU A 114 1.66 23.46 6.80
N ALA A 115 1.09 24.55 7.29
CA ALA A 115 0.65 24.72 8.66
C ALA A 115 -0.47 23.73 9.02
N ASN A 116 -1.49 23.60 8.16
CA ASN A 116 -2.56 22.63 8.30
C ASN A 116 -2.04 21.19 8.34
N ARG A 117 -1.08 20.86 7.46
CA ARG A 117 -0.42 19.55 7.45
C ARG A 117 0.32 19.27 8.76
N ALA A 118 0.97 20.28 9.35
CA ALA A 118 1.66 20.17 10.62
C ALA A 118 0.68 20.00 11.79
N PHE A 119 -0.39 20.81 11.85
CA PHE A 119 -1.46 20.72 12.84
C PHE A 119 -2.16 19.35 12.81
N ARG A 120 -2.52 18.85 11.62
CA ARG A 120 -3.08 17.49 11.47
C ARG A 120 -2.14 16.39 11.93
N ALA A 121 -0.83 16.63 11.96
CA ALA A 121 0.12 15.68 12.52
C ALA A 121 0.10 15.70 14.06
N SER A 122 0.08 16.87 14.70
CA SER A 122 -0.04 16.98 16.17
C SER A 122 -1.40 16.47 16.68
N GLU A 123 -2.48 16.71 15.93
CA GLU A 123 -3.83 16.26 16.26
C GLU A 123 -3.91 14.72 16.34
N LYS A 124 -3.16 14.00 15.49
CA LYS A 124 -3.07 12.54 15.58
C LYS A 124 -2.46 12.07 16.90
N VAL A 125 -1.54 12.84 17.48
CA VAL A 125 -0.96 12.54 18.80
C VAL A 125 -1.96 12.84 19.89
N LEU A 126 -2.63 14.00 19.81
CA LEU A 126 -3.65 14.40 20.79
C LEU A 126 -4.79 13.38 20.91
N PHE A 127 -5.26 12.84 19.78
CA PHE A 127 -6.29 11.81 19.74
C PHE A 127 -5.76 10.37 19.87
N VAL A 128 -4.50 10.18 20.26
CA VAL A 128 -3.89 8.86 20.49
C VAL A 128 -3.93 7.95 19.24
N ARG A 129 -4.09 8.54 18.05
CA ARG A 129 -3.98 7.86 16.75
C ARG A 129 -2.52 7.59 16.36
N ALA A 130 -1.60 8.34 16.95
CA ALA A 130 -0.15 8.17 16.80
C ALA A 130 0.55 8.34 18.15
N LYS A 131 1.61 7.56 18.40
CA LYS A 131 2.43 7.68 19.62
C LYS A 131 3.28 8.95 19.63
N SER A 132 3.84 9.32 18.48
CA SER A 132 4.68 10.51 18.32
C SER A 132 4.76 10.93 16.85
N VAL A 133 5.22 12.16 16.63
CA VAL A 133 5.52 12.73 15.32
C VAL A 133 7.00 13.08 15.23
N ARG A 134 7.53 13.10 14.01
CA ARG A 134 8.94 13.42 13.74
C ARG A 134 9.02 14.55 12.73
N TYR A 135 10.04 15.40 12.89
CA TYR A 135 10.38 16.41 11.89
C TYR A 135 10.70 15.78 10.53
N LYS A 136 10.41 16.55 9.48
CA LYS A 136 10.69 16.16 8.11
C LYS A 136 12.14 16.49 7.77
N LEU A 137 12.90 15.43 7.48
CA LEU A 137 14.21 15.53 6.86
C LEU A 137 14.06 15.88 5.37
N ALA A 138 15.10 16.47 4.76
CA ALA A 138 15.10 16.81 3.33
C ALA A 138 14.75 15.60 2.44
N SER A 139 15.27 14.41 2.77
CA SER A 139 14.98 13.16 2.05
C SER A 139 13.56 12.61 2.23
N ARG A 140 12.79 13.14 3.20
CA ARG A 140 11.42 12.68 3.54
C ARG A 140 10.34 13.73 3.29
N PHE A 141 10.71 14.94 2.87
CA PHE A 141 9.77 16.00 2.51
C PHE A 141 9.50 15.96 1.00
N ARG A 142 8.44 15.26 0.59
CA ARG A 142 8.23 14.82 -0.80
C ARG A 142 7.18 15.58 -1.59
N SER A 143 6.37 16.41 -0.93
CA SER A 143 5.26 17.09 -1.59
C SER A 143 4.94 18.43 -0.94
N VAL A 144 4.50 19.37 -1.78
CA VAL A 144 3.98 20.69 -1.43
C VAL A 144 2.70 20.91 -2.24
N GLU A 145 1.67 21.45 -1.63
CA GLU A 145 0.36 21.64 -2.26
C GLU A 145 -0.15 23.06 -2.11
N GLY A 146 -0.79 23.56 -3.16
CA GLY A 146 -1.55 24.80 -3.13
C GLY A 146 -2.90 24.61 -2.44
N LYS A 147 -3.57 25.72 -2.16
CA LYS A 147 -4.90 25.74 -1.52
C LYS A 147 -6.04 25.75 -2.54
N THR A 148 -5.84 26.44 -3.65
CA THR A 148 -6.79 26.60 -4.76
C THR A 148 -6.03 26.60 -6.09
N ASN A 149 -6.73 26.59 -7.23
CA ASN A 149 -6.10 26.77 -8.54
C ASN A 149 -5.95 28.26 -8.97
N PHE A 150 -6.36 29.22 -8.14
CA PHE A 150 -6.32 30.64 -8.51
C PHE A 150 -5.00 31.31 -8.14
N GLN A 151 -4.43 30.97 -6.99
CA GLN A 151 -3.27 31.64 -6.40
C GLN A 151 -2.25 30.65 -5.83
N GLY A 152 -0.98 31.05 -5.84
CA GLY A 152 0.12 30.22 -5.36
C GLY A 152 0.51 29.18 -6.42
N ILE A 153 0.51 27.90 -6.03
CA ILE A 153 0.74 26.79 -6.94
C ILE A 153 -0.54 26.53 -7.75
N ARG A 154 -0.49 26.78 -9.06
CA ARG A 154 -1.63 26.63 -9.96
C ARG A 154 -1.27 26.01 -11.30
N TRP A 155 -2.30 25.53 -11.99
CA TRP A 155 -2.25 25.09 -13.36
C TRP A 155 -2.80 26.19 -14.27
N LYS A 156 -2.01 26.63 -15.24
CA LYS A 156 -2.38 27.66 -16.21
C LYS A 156 -1.64 27.40 -17.53
N ASP A 157 -2.34 27.52 -18.66
CA ASP A 157 -1.78 27.39 -20.01
C ASP A 157 -0.96 26.09 -20.20
N ASN A 158 -1.54 24.96 -19.79
CA ASN A 158 -0.90 23.63 -19.79
C ASN A 158 0.46 23.57 -19.08
N ALA A 159 0.68 24.46 -18.11
CA ALA A 159 1.90 24.51 -17.32
C ALA A 159 1.59 24.65 -15.84
N LEU A 160 2.55 24.20 -15.02
CA LEU A 160 2.54 24.55 -13.62
C LEU A 160 3.14 25.95 -13.43
N VAL A 161 2.46 26.79 -12.67
CA VAL A 161 2.93 28.13 -12.31
C VAL A 161 3.01 28.24 -10.79
N TRP A 162 4.17 28.66 -10.28
CA TRP A 162 4.38 28.98 -8.87
C TRP A 162 5.21 30.27 -8.72
N GLY A 163 4.51 31.41 -8.60
CA GLY A 163 5.14 32.72 -8.71
C GLY A 163 5.77 32.89 -10.09
N ARG A 164 7.06 33.21 -10.14
CA ARG A 164 7.83 33.33 -11.40
C ARG A 164 8.30 31.99 -11.99
N LEU A 165 8.14 30.88 -11.25
CA LEU A 165 8.55 29.56 -11.75
C LEU A 165 7.42 28.98 -12.62
N LYS A 166 7.72 28.73 -13.90
CA LYS A 166 6.88 27.98 -14.83
C LYS A 166 7.55 26.64 -15.14
N LEU A 167 6.81 25.54 -15.01
CA LEU A 167 7.31 24.19 -15.34
C LEU A 167 6.40 23.51 -16.35
N THR A 168 7.02 22.90 -17.36
CA THR A 168 6.32 22.20 -18.44
C THR A 168 6.08 20.74 -18.05
N PRO A 169 4.84 20.25 -18.09
CA PRO A 169 4.51 18.84 -17.91
C PRO A 169 4.81 18.03 -19.16
N ILE A 170 5.03 16.73 -18.98
CA ILE A 170 4.99 15.75 -20.06
C ILE A 170 3.54 15.27 -20.17
N ILE A 171 2.83 15.75 -21.18
CA ILE A 171 1.44 15.36 -21.48
C ILE A 171 1.47 14.28 -22.55
N CYS A 172 0.69 13.22 -22.35
CA CYS A 172 0.48 12.17 -23.35
C CYS A 172 -0.91 12.36 -23.93
N ASP A 173 -1.01 12.94 -25.13
CA ASP A 173 -2.28 13.37 -25.71
C ASP A 173 -3.19 12.20 -26.09
N ASP A 174 -2.58 11.06 -26.44
CA ASP A 174 -3.22 9.78 -26.74
C ASP A 174 -3.82 9.07 -25.51
N ASN A 175 -3.54 9.55 -24.29
CA ASN A 175 -3.95 8.87 -23.07
C ASN A 175 -5.29 9.42 -22.54
N PRO A 176 -6.41 8.68 -22.66
CA PRO A 176 -7.73 9.17 -22.26
C PRO A 176 -7.82 9.49 -20.75
N VAL A 177 -7.00 8.85 -19.92
CA VAL A 177 -6.96 9.13 -18.47
C VAL A 177 -6.37 10.52 -18.20
N ILE A 178 -5.35 10.92 -18.96
CA ILE A 178 -4.73 12.24 -18.82
C ILE A 178 -5.66 13.31 -19.38
N GLN A 179 -6.25 13.07 -20.56
CA GLN A 179 -7.21 13.99 -21.18
C GLN A 179 -8.43 14.26 -20.29
N HIS A 180 -9.05 13.20 -19.74
CA HIS A 180 -10.14 13.35 -18.77
C HIS A 180 -9.74 14.22 -17.57
N GLY A 181 -8.51 14.04 -17.09
CA GLY A 181 -7.97 14.81 -15.98
C GLY A 181 -7.70 16.28 -16.31
N LEU A 182 -7.26 16.58 -17.53
CA LEU A 182 -7.03 17.95 -18.02
C LEU A 182 -8.35 18.69 -18.26
N ASN A 183 -9.37 17.98 -18.77
CA ASN A 183 -10.69 18.52 -19.06
C ASN A 183 -11.58 18.63 -17.81
N SER A 184 -11.18 18.04 -16.69
CA SER A 184 -11.94 18.09 -15.43
C SER A 184 -11.57 19.31 -14.58
N PRO A 185 -12.52 19.95 -13.88
CA PRO A 185 -12.23 21.13 -13.07
C PRO A 185 -11.20 20.84 -11.96
N ILE A 186 -10.20 21.72 -11.84
CA ILE A 186 -9.08 21.58 -10.91
C ILE A 186 -9.40 22.30 -9.60
N LYS A 187 -9.38 21.59 -8.47
CA LYS A 187 -9.55 22.19 -7.13
C LYS A 187 -8.27 22.89 -6.69
N TYR A 188 -7.15 22.18 -6.74
CA TYR A 188 -5.82 22.67 -6.40
C TYR A 188 -4.74 21.78 -7.02
N VAL A 189 -3.52 22.27 -7.01
CA VAL A 189 -2.36 21.59 -7.58
C VAL A 189 -1.38 21.19 -6.47
N ARG A 190 -0.78 20.01 -6.58
CA ARG A 190 0.29 19.53 -5.71
C ARG A 190 1.51 19.18 -6.54
N LEU A 191 2.67 19.70 -6.14
CA LEU A 191 3.95 19.21 -6.65
C LEU A 191 4.51 18.13 -5.73
N LEU A 192 5.20 17.16 -6.34
CA LEU A 192 5.94 16.14 -5.62
C LEU A 192 7.22 15.76 -6.36
N TRP A 193 8.13 15.11 -5.64
CA TRP A 193 9.30 14.49 -6.24
C TRP A 193 9.46 13.03 -5.80
N ARG A 194 10.01 12.24 -6.72
CA ARG A 194 10.38 10.84 -6.51
C ARG A 194 11.84 10.65 -6.89
N GLU A 195 12.47 9.64 -6.31
CA GLU A 195 13.79 9.21 -6.72
C GLU A 195 13.61 8.01 -7.66
N LEU A 196 14.04 8.15 -8.91
CA LEU A 196 14.03 7.10 -9.94
C LEU A 196 15.45 6.89 -10.44
N ASN A 197 15.96 5.67 -10.37
CA ASN A 197 17.34 5.34 -10.74
C ASN A 197 18.39 6.22 -10.03
N GLY A 198 18.07 6.68 -8.82
CA GLY A 198 18.89 7.59 -8.03
C GLY A 198 18.92 9.04 -8.49
N LYS A 199 18.10 9.43 -9.48
CA LYS A 199 17.88 10.82 -9.88
C LYS A 199 16.54 11.32 -9.33
N ARG A 200 16.48 12.60 -8.93
CA ARG A 200 15.21 13.22 -8.54
C ARG A 200 14.39 13.50 -9.80
N ARG A 201 13.11 13.14 -9.76
CA ARG A 201 12.13 13.41 -10.82
C ARG A 201 10.92 14.11 -10.22
N TRP A 202 10.50 15.19 -10.84
CA TRP A 202 9.40 16.04 -10.39
C TRP A 202 8.11 15.64 -11.09
N TYR A 203 7.00 15.74 -10.36
CA TYR A 203 5.67 15.45 -10.87
C TYR A 203 4.70 16.52 -10.37
N ILE A 204 3.69 16.77 -11.18
CA ILE A 204 2.51 17.52 -10.81
C ILE A 204 1.35 16.55 -10.55
N GLN A 205 0.55 16.86 -9.54
CA GLN A 205 -0.75 16.26 -9.28
C GLN A 205 -1.81 17.35 -9.39
N LEU A 206 -2.68 17.24 -10.38
CA LEU A 206 -3.93 17.99 -10.45
C LEU A 206 -4.95 17.26 -9.57
N VAL A 207 -5.51 17.95 -8.58
CA VAL A 207 -6.58 17.40 -7.75
C VAL A 207 -7.89 17.88 -8.33
N ASN A 208 -8.51 17.04 -9.16
CA ASN A 208 -9.72 17.34 -9.90
C ASN A 208 -10.98 17.09 -9.06
N SER A 209 -12.06 17.80 -9.37
CA SER A 209 -13.41 17.48 -8.89
C SER A 209 -14.10 16.48 -9.80
N GLY A 210 -14.91 15.60 -9.22
CA GLY A 210 -15.72 14.62 -9.95
C GLY A 210 -15.19 13.20 -9.79
N LEU A 211 -15.59 12.34 -10.72
CA LEU A 211 -15.19 10.93 -10.79
C LEU A 211 -13.96 10.75 -11.69
N PRO A 212 -13.04 9.82 -11.34
CA PRO A 212 -11.93 9.49 -12.23
C PRO A 212 -12.43 8.78 -13.49
N TYR A 213 -11.67 8.88 -14.58
CA TYR A 213 -11.93 8.11 -15.80
C TYR A 213 -11.95 6.61 -15.52
N GLN A 214 -13.06 5.95 -15.86
CA GLN A 214 -13.21 4.51 -15.80
C GLN A 214 -12.96 3.92 -17.19
N LYS A 215 -11.87 3.16 -17.32
CA LYS A 215 -11.62 2.39 -18.56
C LYS A 215 -12.70 1.33 -18.72
N GLU A 216 -13.19 1.12 -19.94
CA GLU A 216 -14.22 0.14 -20.29
C GLU A 216 -13.97 -1.24 -19.66
N LYS A 217 -12.75 -1.77 -19.80
CA LYS A 217 -12.35 -3.07 -19.21
C LYS A 217 -12.39 -3.15 -17.68
N ASN A 218 -12.58 -2.04 -16.98
CA ASN A 218 -12.67 -1.96 -15.53
C ASN A 218 -14.10 -1.60 -15.08
N TYR A 219 -15.11 -2.09 -15.80
CA TYR A 219 -16.50 -2.03 -15.36
C TYR A 219 -16.66 -2.70 -13.98
N VAL A 220 -17.70 -2.30 -13.25
CA VAL A 220 -18.05 -2.84 -11.95
C VAL A 220 -19.46 -3.37 -12.07
N ALA A 221 -19.66 -4.65 -11.80
CA ALA A 221 -20.99 -5.25 -11.84
C ALA A 221 -21.73 -5.00 -10.52
N ASP A 222 -23.05 -5.00 -10.60
CA ASP A 222 -23.87 -5.19 -9.42
C ASP A 222 -23.87 -6.67 -9.02
N GLY A 223 -23.89 -6.96 -7.73
CA GLY A 223 -23.82 -8.34 -7.24
C GLY A 223 -23.13 -8.46 -5.88
N VAL A 224 -23.41 -9.58 -5.20
CA VAL A 224 -22.89 -9.89 -3.87
C VAL A 224 -21.69 -10.82 -3.98
N ILE A 225 -20.57 -10.38 -3.41
CA ILE A 225 -19.34 -11.16 -3.36
C ILE A 225 -19.06 -11.59 -1.94
N GLY A 226 -18.90 -12.89 -1.74
CA GLY A 226 -18.32 -13.47 -0.54
C GLY A 226 -16.81 -13.59 -0.73
N LEU A 227 -16.05 -13.17 0.28
CA LEU A 227 -14.61 -13.03 0.17
C LEU A 227 -13.91 -13.62 1.39
N ASP A 228 -12.94 -14.50 1.13
CA ASP A 228 -11.98 -14.97 2.12
C ASP A 228 -10.58 -14.41 1.82
N LEU A 229 -10.00 -13.77 2.83
CA LEU A 229 -8.70 -13.12 2.72
C LEU A 229 -7.66 -13.93 3.48
N ASN A 230 -6.59 -14.33 2.79
CA ASN A 230 -5.47 -15.02 3.40
C ASN A 230 -4.18 -14.17 3.27
N ILE A 231 -3.04 -14.69 3.73
CA ILE A 231 -1.74 -13.99 3.70
C ILE A 231 -1.21 -13.85 2.28
N ALA A 232 -1.44 -14.86 1.43
CA ALA A 232 -0.85 -14.97 0.10
C ALA A 232 -1.86 -14.75 -1.04
N ASN A 233 -3.13 -15.10 -0.83
CA ASN A 233 -4.16 -15.15 -1.85
C ASN A 233 -5.47 -14.54 -1.34
N ILE A 234 -6.39 -14.28 -2.26
CA ILE A 234 -7.78 -13.92 -1.98
C ILE A 234 -8.70 -14.89 -2.71
N ALA A 235 -9.67 -15.44 -2.00
CA ALA A 235 -10.76 -16.19 -2.60
C ALA A 235 -11.97 -15.26 -2.70
N PHE A 236 -12.64 -15.26 -3.84
CA PHE A 236 -13.91 -14.58 -4.01
C PHE A 236 -14.92 -15.52 -4.67
N VAL A 237 -16.18 -15.32 -4.33
CA VAL A 237 -17.33 -16.02 -4.92
C VAL A 237 -18.40 -14.98 -5.20
N GLY A 238 -18.74 -14.79 -6.47
CA GLY A 238 -19.88 -14.00 -6.93
C GLY A 238 -21.05 -14.89 -7.34
N ASP A 239 -21.97 -14.35 -8.14
CA ASP A 239 -23.21 -15.05 -8.51
C ASP A 239 -22.97 -16.21 -9.49
N CYS A 240 -22.03 -16.05 -10.43
CA CYS A 240 -21.73 -17.03 -11.48
C CYS A 240 -20.24 -17.32 -11.66
N LYS A 241 -19.36 -16.72 -10.84
CA LYS A 241 -17.91 -16.92 -10.94
C LYS A 241 -17.26 -16.93 -9.56
N ALA A 242 -16.31 -17.83 -9.38
CA ALA A 242 -15.39 -17.83 -8.25
C ALA A 242 -13.94 -17.71 -8.72
N GLY A 243 -13.05 -17.34 -7.81
CA GLY A 243 -11.62 -17.30 -8.12
C GLY A 243 -10.76 -17.29 -6.88
N LEU A 244 -9.61 -17.98 -6.96
CA LEU A 244 -8.57 -17.98 -5.94
C LEU A 244 -7.31 -17.29 -6.48
N LEU A 245 -7.20 -15.99 -6.23
CA LEU A 245 -6.22 -15.12 -6.87
C LEU A 245 -5.00 -14.87 -5.96
N PRO A 246 -3.76 -15.19 -6.39
CA PRO A 246 -2.57 -14.91 -5.60
C PRO A 246 -2.20 -13.43 -5.63
N PHE A 247 -1.89 -12.84 -4.47
CA PHE A 247 -1.40 -11.46 -4.42
C PHE A 247 -0.02 -11.34 -5.06
N ALA A 248 0.21 -10.21 -5.73
CA ALA A 248 1.50 -9.80 -6.27
C ALA A 248 2.34 -11.00 -6.76
N ASP A 249 1.82 -11.70 -7.76
CA ASP A 249 2.48 -12.87 -8.33
C ASP A 249 3.87 -12.51 -8.89
N LYS A 250 4.86 -13.41 -8.85
CA LYS A 250 6.28 -13.19 -9.21
C LYS A 250 7.12 -12.29 -8.30
N VAL A 251 6.58 -11.81 -7.17
CA VAL A 251 7.39 -11.08 -6.16
C VAL A 251 8.64 -11.83 -5.63
N PRO A 252 8.67 -13.18 -5.52
CA PRO A 252 9.87 -13.89 -5.06
C PRO A 252 11.13 -13.63 -5.88
N ALA A 253 11.01 -13.31 -7.17
CA ALA A 253 12.15 -13.00 -8.04
C ALA A 253 12.93 -11.77 -7.55
N TYR A 254 12.23 -10.68 -7.21
CA TYR A 254 12.85 -9.45 -6.69
C TYR A 254 13.58 -9.68 -5.35
N GLU A 255 13.10 -10.62 -4.52
CA GLU A 255 13.70 -10.85 -3.20
C GLU A 255 15.09 -11.48 -3.27
N ARG A 256 15.33 -12.33 -4.26
CA ARG A 256 16.66 -12.94 -4.49
C ARG A 256 17.69 -11.86 -4.82
N GLU A 257 17.36 -10.96 -5.74
CA GLU A 257 18.24 -9.86 -6.15
C GLU A 257 18.48 -8.88 -4.99
N ILE A 258 17.43 -8.50 -4.26
CA ILE A 258 17.55 -7.63 -3.07
C ILE A 258 18.48 -8.25 -2.02
N LYS A 259 18.37 -9.56 -1.75
CA LYS A 259 19.27 -10.26 -0.81
C LYS A 259 20.72 -10.25 -1.30
N THR A 260 20.97 -10.40 -2.60
CA THR A 260 22.32 -10.32 -3.16
C THR A 260 22.91 -8.92 -2.99
N LEU A 261 22.16 -7.86 -3.30
CA LEU A 261 22.62 -6.49 -3.05
C LEU A 261 22.84 -6.21 -1.57
N GLN A 262 21.98 -6.72 -0.67
CA GLN A 262 22.18 -6.58 0.77
C GLN A 262 23.49 -7.23 1.24
N ARG A 263 23.83 -8.42 0.72
CA ARG A 263 25.11 -9.09 1.00
C ARG A 263 26.31 -8.29 0.48
N GLN A 264 26.22 -7.74 -0.73
CA GLN A 264 27.25 -6.85 -1.28
C GLN A 264 27.42 -5.57 -0.43
N MET A 265 26.31 -4.96 0.01
CA MET A 265 26.34 -3.80 0.92
C MET A 265 27.03 -4.15 2.24
N GLN A 266 26.72 -5.29 2.85
CA GLN A 266 27.34 -5.74 4.09
C GLN A 266 28.84 -5.95 3.94
N ARG A 267 29.29 -6.61 2.85
CA ARG A 267 30.72 -6.78 2.56
C ARG A 267 31.43 -5.44 2.44
N SER A 268 30.90 -4.54 1.61
CA SER A 268 31.50 -3.22 1.44
C SER A 268 31.52 -2.41 2.73
N GLN A 269 30.48 -2.51 3.56
CA GLN A 269 30.41 -1.80 4.84
C GLN A 269 31.45 -2.31 5.83
N ARG A 270 31.66 -3.63 5.90
CA ARG A 270 32.70 -4.25 6.74
C ARG A 270 34.10 -3.86 6.32
N CYS A 271 34.42 -3.97 5.02
CA CYS A 271 35.74 -3.58 4.52
C CYS A 271 36.08 -2.11 4.79
N SER A 272 35.09 -1.21 4.72
CA SER A 272 35.30 0.22 4.97
C SER A 272 35.25 0.62 6.45
N ASN A 273 34.88 -0.29 7.35
CA ASN A 273 34.71 -0.02 8.79
C ASN A 273 35.08 -1.26 9.64
N PRO A 274 36.28 -1.86 9.49
CA PRO A 274 36.64 -3.09 10.21
C PRO A 274 36.59 -2.92 11.74
N GLU A 275 36.99 -1.76 12.24
CA GLU A 275 37.01 -1.40 13.67
C GLU A 275 35.62 -1.43 14.34
N ASN A 276 34.57 -1.31 13.53
CA ASN A 276 33.17 -1.28 13.96
C ASN A 276 32.55 -2.66 14.17
N TYR A 277 33.28 -3.73 13.90
CA TYR A 277 32.83 -5.10 14.08
C TYR A 277 33.69 -5.82 15.13
N GLU A 278 33.07 -6.76 15.83
CA GLU A 278 33.77 -7.78 16.63
C GLU A 278 34.60 -8.67 15.69
N THR A 279 35.56 -9.41 16.27
CA THR A 279 36.35 -10.39 15.54
C THR A 279 35.46 -11.52 15.02
N ASP A 280 35.86 -12.09 13.88
CA ASP A 280 35.22 -13.30 13.37
C ASP A 280 35.56 -14.48 14.28
N PHE A 281 34.67 -15.46 14.39
CA PHE A 281 34.84 -16.61 15.27
C PHE A 281 34.35 -17.89 14.61
N THR A 282 34.97 -19.01 14.95
CA THR A 282 34.57 -20.33 14.45
C THR A 282 33.44 -20.89 15.32
N ALA A 283 32.39 -21.42 14.70
CA ALA A 283 31.29 -22.06 15.40
C ALA A 283 30.90 -23.38 14.72
N SER A 284 30.57 -24.39 15.52
CA SER A 284 29.96 -25.62 15.02
C SER A 284 28.51 -25.34 14.59
N VAL A 285 28.14 -25.86 13.43
CA VAL A 285 26.77 -25.86 12.90
C VAL A 285 26.50 -27.28 12.44
N GLY A 286 25.85 -28.06 13.31
CA GLY A 286 25.79 -29.52 13.15
C GLY A 286 27.19 -30.12 13.20
N ARG A 287 27.53 -30.97 12.21
CA ARG A 287 28.85 -31.63 12.11
C ARG A 287 29.94 -30.77 11.45
N ARG A 288 29.67 -29.51 11.08
CA ARG A 288 30.62 -28.65 10.35
C ARG A 288 31.06 -27.45 11.18
N PHE A 289 32.32 -27.06 11.09
CA PHE A 289 32.82 -25.79 11.60
C PHE A 289 32.69 -24.71 10.53
N VAL A 290 32.10 -23.57 10.89
CA VAL A 290 31.89 -22.43 9.99
C VAL A 290 32.39 -21.15 10.65
N VAL A 291 33.15 -20.35 9.91
CA VAL A 291 33.58 -19.01 10.35
C VAL A 291 32.36 -18.07 10.32
N LYS A 292 31.91 -17.65 11.49
CA LYS A 292 30.85 -16.66 11.65
C LYS A 292 31.45 -15.26 11.73
N LYS A 293 30.80 -14.31 11.05
CA LYS A 293 31.22 -12.91 11.03
C LYS A 293 30.85 -12.20 12.33
N GLY A 294 31.80 -11.45 12.91
CA GLY A 294 31.58 -10.71 14.16
C GLY A 294 30.45 -9.69 14.04
N LYS A 295 29.72 -9.42 15.13
CA LYS A 295 28.57 -8.50 15.11
C LYS A 295 29.05 -7.04 15.10
N PRO A 296 28.21 -6.08 14.67
CA PRO A 296 28.50 -4.67 14.90
C PRO A 296 28.63 -4.42 16.40
N LYS A 297 29.76 -3.85 16.82
CA LYS A 297 29.99 -3.49 18.23
C LYS A 297 28.93 -2.46 18.66
N LYS A 298 28.49 -2.54 19.92
CA LYS A 298 27.48 -1.62 20.48
C LYS A 298 28.00 -0.17 20.55
N GLY A 299 27.09 0.79 20.66
CA GLY A 299 27.39 2.23 20.81
C GLY A 299 27.22 3.07 19.54
N ARG A 300 27.39 4.40 19.69
CA ARG A 300 27.39 5.34 18.55
C ARG A 300 28.71 5.20 17.80
N ARG A 301 28.64 4.94 16.50
CA ARG A 301 29.81 4.74 15.63
C ARG A 301 29.65 5.52 14.35
N GLN A 302 30.76 6.05 13.84
CA GLN A 302 30.78 6.66 12.52
C GLN A 302 30.86 5.56 11.47
N TRP A 303 29.94 5.59 10.51
CA TRP A 303 29.88 4.61 9.43
C TRP A 303 30.31 5.25 8.12
N LYS A 304 31.55 4.98 7.70
CA LYS A 304 32.06 5.34 6.38
C LYS A 304 31.31 4.56 5.30
N LYS A 305 30.58 5.29 4.45
CA LYS A 305 29.85 4.73 3.30
C LYS A 305 30.64 4.99 2.03
N SER A 306 31.40 3.99 1.58
CA SER A 306 32.17 4.06 0.33
C SER A 306 31.29 4.39 -0.89
N LYS A 307 31.89 4.90 -1.97
CA LYS A 307 31.19 5.14 -3.25
C LYS A 307 30.51 3.86 -3.75
N THR A 308 31.17 2.71 -3.61
CA THR A 308 30.63 1.38 -3.95
C THR A 308 29.39 1.05 -3.13
N TYR A 309 29.44 1.21 -1.80
CA TYR A 309 28.29 1.02 -0.93
C TYR A 309 27.11 1.90 -1.36
N GLN A 310 27.36 3.18 -1.64
CA GLN A 310 26.33 4.13 -2.06
C GLN A 310 25.69 3.73 -3.41
N LYS A 311 26.48 3.25 -4.37
CA LYS A 311 26.00 2.73 -5.67
C LYS A 311 25.10 1.51 -5.48
N ILE A 312 25.51 0.54 -4.63
CA ILE A 312 24.71 -0.66 -4.34
C ILE A 312 23.44 -0.29 -3.58
N ALA A 313 23.52 0.61 -2.59
CA ALA A 313 22.36 1.07 -1.82
C ALA A 313 21.31 1.76 -2.72
N ARG A 314 21.75 2.51 -3.73
CA ARG A 314 20.89 3.12 -4.76
C ARG A 314 20.20 2.05 -5.61
N LYS A 315 20.95 1.06 -6.11
CA LYS A 315 20.38 -0.09 -6.85
C LYS A 315 19.33 -0.83 -6.03
N LYS A 316 19.64 -1.11 -4.76
CA LYS A 316 18.72 -1.77 -3.83
C LYS A 316 17.43 -0.97 -3.65
N ARG A 317 17.53 0.34 -3.42
CA ARG A 317 16.38 1.23 -3.26
C ARG A 317 15.49 1.25 -4.51
N GLU A 318 16.10 1.29 -5.68
CA GLU A 318 15.38 1.25 -6.96
C GLU A 318 14.64 -0.09 -7.15
N LEU A 319 15.27 -1.22 -6.82
CA LEU A 319 14.58 -2.53 -6.85
C LEU A 319 13.43 -2.61 -5.83
N GLU A 320 13.61 -2.11 -4.61
CA GLU A 320 12.54 -2.07 -3.61
C GLU A 320 11.37 -1.20 -4.09
N ARG A 321 11.65 -0.08 -4.76
CA ARG A 321 10.64 0.78 -5.40
C ARG A 321 9.90 0.02 -6.51
N ARG A 322 10.63 -0.63 -7.43
CA ARG A 322 10.05 -1.44 -8.52
C ARG A 322 9.17 -2.56 -7.98
N LYS A 323 9.65 -3.31 -6.98
CA LYS A 323 8.90 -4.34 -6.27
C LYS A 323 7.58 -3.80 -5.70
N SER A 324 7.63 -2.66 -4.99
CA SER A 324 6.43 -2.05 -4.40
C SER A 324 5.44 -1.57 -5.46
N ALA A 325 5.91 -0.93 -6.54
CA ALA A 325 5.08 -0.48 -7.65
C ALA A 325 4.41 -1.65 -8.38
N TYR A 326 5.18 -2.72 -8.63
CA TYR A 326 4.70 -3.94 -9.26
C TYR A 326 3.63 -4.63 -8.40
N ALA A 327 3.89 -4.82 -7.10
CA ALA A 327 2.91 -5.42 -6.18
C ALA A 327 1.61 -4.61 -6.14
N LYS A 328 1.71 -3.27 -6.07
CA LYS A 328 0.54 -2.38 -6.12
C LYS A 328 -0.25 -2.51 -7.43
N SER A 329 0.44 -2.64 -8.56
CA SER A 329 -0.18 -2.81 -9.88
C SER A 329 -0.91 -4.15 -9.99
N GLN A 330 -0.25 -5.26 -9.65
CA GLN A 330 -0.87 -6.59 -9.67
C GLN A 330 -2.07 -6.68 -8.73
N ASN A 331 -1.92 -6.18 -7.50
CA ASN A 331 -3.02 -6.19 -6.53
C ASN A 331 -4.21 -5.33 -6.99
N ARG A 332 -3.99 -4.24 -7.74
CA ARG A 332 -5.10 -3.48 -8.33
C ARG A 332 -5.80 -4.22 -9.45
N ARG A 333 -5.10 -5.07 -10.20
CA ARG A 333 -5.73 -5.96 -11.20
C ARG A 333 -6.66 -6.94 -10.51
N ILE A 334 -6.19 -7.57 -9.43
CA ILE A 334 -7.02 -8.46 -8.59
C ILE A 334 -8.26 -7.74 -8.06
N VAL A 335 -8.09 -6.52 -7.53
CA VAL A 335 -9.23 -5.70 -7.05
C VAL A 335 -10.24 -5.45 -8.18
N ASN A 336 -9.77 -5.08 -9.38
CA ASN A 336 -10.67 -4.87 -10.51
C ASN A 336 -11.35 -6.15 -10.96
N GLU A 337 -10.63 -7.28 -10.95
CA GLU A 337 -11.17 -8.58 -11.31
C GLU A 337 -12.32 -8.97 -10.38
N VAL A 338 -12.13 -8.85 -9.06
CA VAL A 338 -13.20 -9.09 -8.09
C VAL A 338 -14.40 -8.18 -8.37
N LEU A 339 -14.19 -6.88 -8.58
CA LEU A 339 -15.27 -5.91 -8.79
C LEU A 339 -16.07 -6.10 -10.10
N ARG A 340 -15.53 -6.84 -11.08
CA ARG A 340 -16.30 -7.22 -12.28
C ARG A 340 -17.44 -8.19 -11.98
N HIS A 341 -17.40 -8.85 -10.82
CA HIS A 341 -18.37 -9.87 -10.40
C HIS A 341 -19.29 -9.38 -9.28
N GLY A 342 -19.19 -8.11 -8.89
CA GLY A 342 -20.04 -7.53 -7.84
C GLY A 342 -19.37 -6.42 -7.02
N LYS A 343 -20.20 -5.55 -6.46
CA LYS A 343 -19.79 -4.39 -5.65
C LYS A 343 -20.20 -4.47 -4.18
N HIS A 344 -21.00 -5.46 -3.80
CA HIS A 344 -21.44 -5.70 -2.42
C HIS A 344 -20.59 -6.80 -1.79
N ILE A 345 -19.53 -6.41 -1.09
CA ILE A 345 -18.50 -7.34 -0.61
C ILE A 345 -18.77 -7.71 0.86
N LYS A 346 -18.82 -9.00 1.16
CA LYS A 346 -18.90 -9.58 2.50
C LYS A 346 -17.62 -10.34 2.82
N THR A 347 -17.01 -10.08 3.97
CA THR A 347 -15.76 -10.74 4.38
C THR A 347 -15.59 -10.84 5.89
N GLU A 348 -14.84 -11.83 6.33
CA GLU A 348 -14.40 -11.94 7.72
C GLU A 348 -13.50 -10.75 8.14
N ASN A 349 -13.67 -10.29 9.38
CA ASN A 349 -12.86 -9.22 9.97
C ASN A 349 -11.48 -9.72 10.41
N VAL A 350 -10.63 -10.04 9.44
CA VAL A 350 -9.27 -10.53 9.68
C VAL A 350 -8.31 -9.41 10.13
N SER A 351 -7.54 -9.67 11.19
CA SER A 351 -6.52 -8.74 11.66
C SER A 351 -5.21 -8.89 10.88
N VAL A 352 -5.09 -8.12 9.79
CA VAL A 352 -3.83 -8.02 9.02
C VAL A 352 -2.65 -7.56 9.91
N ARG A 353 -2.94 -6.77 10.95
CA ARG A 353 -1.94 -6.33 11.94
C ARG A 353 -1.38 -7.50 12.76
N SER A 354 -2.24 -8.45 13.14
CA SER A 354 -1.81 -9.66 13.84
C SER A 354 -0.95 -10.53 12.92
N TRP A 355 -1.34 -10.70 11.66
CA TRP A 355 -0.52 -11.40 10.68
C TRP A 355 0.84 -10.72 10.47
N GLN A 356 0.93 -9.39 10.52
CA GLN A 356 2.20 -8.67 10.33
C GLN A 356 3.26 -9.05 11.37
N LYS A 357 2.84 -9.38 12.60
CA LYS A 357 3.76 -9.85 13.65
C LYS A 357 4.36 -11.22 13.32
N ARG A 358 3.56 -12.13 12.73
CA ARG A 358 3.98 -13.52 12.44
C ARG A 358 4.60 -13.69 11.04
N TYR A 359 4.07 -12.98 10.05
CA TYR A 359 4.36 -13.12 8.62
C TYR A 359 4.81 -11.81 7.97
N GLY A 360 5.52 -10.95 8.71
CA GLY A 360 5.86 -9.59 8.28
C GLY A 360 6.57 -9.51 6.93
N LYS A 361 7.43 -10.49 6.59
CA LYS A 361 8.08 -10.57 5.27
C LYS A 361 7.07 -10.81 4.15
N ALA A 362 6.20 -11.81 4.30
CA ALA A 362 5.18 -12.15 3.32
C ALA A 362 4.18 -10.99 3.13
N ILE A 363 3.71 -10.37 4.21
CA ILE A 363 2.78 -9.24 4.14
C ILE A 363 3.41 -8.02 3.47
N SER A 364 4.68 -7.73 3.76
CA SER A 364 5.40 -6.65 3.06
C SER A 364 5.49 -6.91 1.56
N ALA A 365 5.64 -8.17 1.17
CA ALA A 365 5.76 -8.58 -0.23
C ALA A 365 4.40 -8.60 -0.97
N LYS A 366 3.35 -9.10 -0.31
CA LYS A 366 2.03 -9.42 -0.89
C LYS A 366 0.97 -8.35 -0.64
N SER A 367 1.11 -7.56 0.43
CA SER A 367 0.24 -6.43 0.79
C SER A 367 -1.27 -6.71 0.80
N PRO A 368 -1.77 -7.76 1.51
CA PRO A 368 -3.21 -8.06 1.59
C PRO A 368 -4.04 -6.89 2.15
N GLY A 369 -3.51 -6.16 3.13
CA GLY A 369 -4.19 -4.97 3.68
C GLY A 369 -4.40 -3.85 2.66
N PHE A 370 -3.53 -3.74 1.65
CA PHE A 370 -3.74 -2.81 0.53
C PHE A 370 -4.91 -3.27 -0.35
N VAL A 371 -5.00 -4.57 -0.66
CA VAL A 371 -6.11 -5.13 -1.45
C VAL A 371 -7.44 -4.89 -0.74
N GLN A 372 -7.54 -5.23 0.55
CA GLN A 372 -8.76 -5.03 1.33
C GLN A 372 -9.19 -3.55 1.36
N SER A 373 -8.24 -2.63 1.60
CA SER A 373 -8.53 -1.20 1.63
C SER A 373 -8.96 -0.66 0.25
N GLU A 374 -8.36 -1.19 -0.82
CA GLU A 374 -8.63 -0.74 -2.18
C GLU A 374 -9.94 -1.32 -2.75
N LEU A 375 -10.32 -2.54 -2.34
CA LEU A 375 -11.65 -3.12 -2.59
C LEU A 375 -12.73 -2.26 -1.92
N ALA A 376 -12.63 -2.03 -0.61
CA ALA A 376 -13.61 -1.22 0.13
C ALA A 376 -13.78 0.16 -0.52
N ARG A 377 -12.67 0.86 -0.78
CA ARG A 377 -12.71 2.19 -1.39
C ARG A 377 -13.37 2.20 -2.77
N LYS A 378 -13.12 1.18 -3.60
CA LYS A 378 -13.68 1.13 -4.96
C LYS A 378 -15.13 0.67 -4.99
N ALA A 379 -15.49 -0.31 -4.16
CA ALA A 379 -16.88 -0.74 -3.96
C ALA A 379 -17.75 0.45 -3.51
N GLU A 380 -17.36 1.14 -2.43
CA GLU A 380 -18.08 2.33 -1.93
C GLU A 380 -18.15 3.45 -2.99
N SER A 381 -17.07 3.67 -3.75
CA SER A 381 -17.04 4.67 -4.82
C SER A 381 -17.96 4.33 -5.99
N ALA A 382 -18.35 3.07 -6.15
CA ALA A 382 -19.28 2.58 -7.16
C ALA A 382 -20.71 2.41 -6.59
N GLY A 383 -20.99 2.91 -5.38
CA GLY A 383 -22.28 2.77 -4.71
C GLY A 383 -22.53 1.39 -4.08
N GLY A 384 -21.49 0.55 -4.00
CA GLY A 384 -21.54 -0.75 -3.32
C GLY A 384 -21.27 -0.66 -1.81
N SER A 385 -21.16 -1.82 -1.18
CA SER A 385 -20.92 -1.96 0.27
C SER A 385 -19.72 -2.85 0.55
N PHE A 386 -19.08 -2.65 1.72
CA PHE A 386 -18.00 -3.50 2.21
C PHE A 386 -18.28 -3.92 3.65
N MET A 387 -18.94 -5.06 3.82
CA MET A 387 -19.34 -5.60 5.11
C MET A 387 -18.23 -6.48 5.71
N LYS A 388 -17.92 -6.23 6.98
CA LYS A 388 -17.04 -7.08 7.78
C LYS A 388 -17.79 -7.71 8.94
N PHE A 389 -17.63 -9.01 9.14
CA PHE A 389 -18.26 -9.74 10.24
C PHE A 389 -17.23 -10.53 11.07
N SER A 390 -17.64 -11.02 12.25
CA SER A 390 -16.73 -11.69 13.19
C SER A 390 -16.25 -13.03 12.66
N THR A 391 -14.94 -13.25 12.67
CA THR A 391 -14.30 -14.54 12.37
C THR A 391 -14.65 -15.62 13.40
N GLN A 392 -14.91 -15.21 14.66
CA GLN A 392 -15.19 -16.14 15.76
C GLN A 392 -16.65 -16.60 15.77
N LYS A 393 -17.58 -15.69 15.47
CA LYS A 393 -19.02 -16.00 15.45
C LYS A 393 -19.35 -16.96 14.31
N THR A 394 -18.80 -16.70 13.12
CA THR A 394 -19.09 -17.44 11.90
C THR A 394 -18.22 -18.68 11.74
N ALA A 395 -16.91 -18.59 12.06
CA ALA A 395 -15.96 -19.70 11.95
C ALA A 395 -16.03 -20.43 10.59
N LEU A 396 -16.09 -19.66 9.48
CA LEU A 396 -16.42 -20.19 8.15
C LEU A 396 -15.47 -21.29 7.70
N SER A 397 -14.17 -21.13 7.96
CA SER A 397 -13.13 -22.13 7.65
C SER A 397 -13.29 -23.49 8.36
N GLN A 398 -14.17 -23.58 9.36
CA GLN A 398 -14.44 -24.78 10.14
C GLN A 398 -15.85 -25.33 9.91
N THR A 399 -16.77 -24.52 9.39
CA THR A 399 -18.20 -24.85 9.27
C THR A 399 -18.42 -25.76 8.07
N HIS A 400 -19.26 -26.78 8.24
CA HIS A 400 -19.71 -27.69 7.19
C HIS A 400 -21.14 -27.34 6.75
N LEU A 401 -21.59 -27.85 5.60
CA LEU A 401 -22.98 -27.64 5.15
C LEU A 401 -24.01 -28.28 6.08
N THR A 402 -23.63 -29.31 6.84
CA THR A 402 -24.42 -29.90 7.93
C THR A 402 -24.60 -28.97 9.14
N GLY A 403 -23.85 -27.87 9.20
CA GLY A 403 -23.80 -26.94 10.32
C GLY A 403 -22.75 -27.27 11.38
N GLU A 404 -22.16 -28.47 11.33
CA GLU A 404 -21.11 -28.86 12.25
C GLU A 404 -19.83 -28.02 12.05
N ARG A 405 -19.12 -27.78 13.17
CA ARG A 405 -17.86 -27.01 13.18
C ARG A 405 -16.70 -27.92 13.53
N ILE A 406 -15.93 -28.30 12.52
CA ILE A 406 -14.75 -29.15 12.70
C ILE A 406 -13.49 -28.29 12.56
N LYS A 407 -12.67 -28.28 13.63
CA LYS A 407 -11.39 -27.58 13.65
C LYS A 407 -10.41 -28.24 12.67
N LYS A 408 -9.77 -27.41 11.85
CA LYS A 408 -8.80 -27.83 10.83
C LYS A 408 -7.43 -27.19 11.09
N ARG A 409 -6.35 -27.90 10.77
CA ARG A 409 -4.99 -27.34 10.88
C ARG A 409 -4.76 -26.27 9.82
N LEU A 410 -3.83 -25.34 10.07
CA LEU A 410 -3.52 -24.27 9.11
C LEU A 410 -2.96 -24.78 7.77
N LEU A 411 -2.34 -25.95 7.76
CA LEU A 411 -1.76 -26.60 6.58
C LEU A 411 -2.81 -27.35 5.74
N GLU A 412 -3.94 -27.73 6.34
CA GLU A 412 -5.05 -28.37 5.65
C GLU A 412 -5.76 -27.32 4.78
N ARG A 413 -5.63 -27.44 3.46
CA ARG A 413 -6.19 -26.49 2.47
C ARG A 413 -7.36 -27.05 1.69
N VAL A 414 -7.65 -28.34 1.85
CA VAL A 414 -8.85 -28.98 1.33
C VAL A 414 -9.82 -29.13 2.50
N HIS A 415 -11.04 -28.68 2.29
CA HIS A 415 -12.19 -28.92 3.15
C HIS A 415 -12.90 -30.15 2.60
N TYR A 416 -12.90 -31.23 3.39
CA TYR A 416 -13.75 -32.39 3.16
C TYR A 416 -15.01 -32.17 3.97
N ASP A 417 -16.13 -31.96 3.30
CA ASP A 417 -17.40 -31.70 3.95
C ASP A 417 -18.04 -33.01 4.45
N GLN A 418 -18.95 -32.90 5.43
CA GLN A 418 -19.63 -34.09 5.95
C GLN A 418 -20.74 -34.57 5.00
N THR A 419 -21.21 -33.69 4.14
CA THR A 419 -22.11 -34.03 3.03
C THR A 419 -21.42 -34.81 1.90
N GLY A 420 -20.07 -34.93 1.93
CA GLY A 420 -19.31 -35.82 1.03
C GLY A 420 -18.47 -35.13 -0.05
N PHE A 421 -18.62 -33.81 -0.27
CA PHE A 421 -17.80 -33.10 -1.26
C PHE A 421 -16.44 -32.68 -0.72
N ALA A 422 -15.52 -32.35 -1.63
CA ALA A 422 -14.22 -31.75 -1.30
C ALA A 422 -14.04 -30.42 -2.04
N MET A 423 -13.58 -29.38 -1.34
CA MET A 423 -13.35 -28.05 -1.91
C MET A 423 -12.12 -27.38 -1.32
N HIS A 424 -11.48 -26.46 -2.04
CA HIS A 424 -10.44 -25.63 -1.43
C HIS A 424 -11.03 -24.81 -0.27
N ARG A 425 -10.44 -24.91 0.93
CA ARG A 425 -10.99 -24.31 2.16
C ARG A 425 -11.26 -22.82 2.05
N ASP A 426 -10.33 -22.08 1.45
CA ASP A 426 -10.46 -20.62 1.30
C ASP A 426 -11.61 -20.28 0.29
N LEU A 427 -11.84 -21.12 -0.75
CA LEU A 427 -12.97 -20.95 -1.68
C LEU A 427 -14.29 -21.24 -0.99
N PHE A 428 -14.36 -22.32 -0.22
CA PHE A 428 -15.56 -22.68 0.54
C PHE A 428 -15.89 -21.64 1.63
N SER A 429 -14.87 -21.09 2.31
CA SER A 429 -15.08 -20.00 3.26
C SER A 429 -15.61 -18.74 2.57
N ALA A 430 -15.12 -18.41 1.38
CA ALA A 430 -15.63 -17.31 0.58
C ALA A 430 -17.07 -17.56 0.09
N TYR A 431 -17.42 -18.81 -0.23
CA TYR A 431 -18.79 -19.21 -0.55
C TYR A 431 -19.75 -18.93 0.62
N LEU A 432 -19.45 -19.47 1.81
CA LEU A 432 -20.28 -19.26 3.00
C LEU A 432 -20.39 -17.77 3.39
N SER A 433 -19.34 -16.98 3.13
CA SER A 433 -19.33 -15.54 3.38
C SER A 433 -20.45 -14.78 2.65
N ARG A 434 -20.94 -15.26 1.50
CA ARG A 434 -22.07 -14.67 0.77
C ARG A 434 -23.36 -14.68 1.58
N TYR A 435 -23.56 -15.73 2.36
CA TYR A 435 -24.78 -16.00 3.11
C TYR A 435 -24.74 -15.49 4.55
N VAL A 436 -23.76 -14.64 4.89
CA VAL A 436 -23.75 -13.94 6.17
C VAL A 436 -24.64 -12.70 6.10
N ASN A 437 -25.60 -12.58 7.01
CA ASN A 437 -26.51 -11.44 7.11
C ASN A 437 -25.83 -10.23 7.78
N GLU A 438 -26.53 -9.09 7.87
CA GLU A 438 -25.99 -7.84 8.44
C GLU A 438 -25.62 -7.93 9.94
N GLU A 439 -26.25 -8.86 10.66
CA GLU A 439 -26.00 -9.15 12.07
C GLU A 439 -24.81 -10.11 12.28
N GLY A 440 -24.16 -10.53 11.18
CA GLY A 440 -23.04 -11.46 11.20
C GLY A 440 -23.43 -12.90 11.53
N VAL A 441 -24.67 -13.30 11.23
CA VAL A 441 -25.19 -14.67 11.33
C VAL A 441 -25.08 -15.34 9.95
N LEU A 442 -24.57 -16.57 9.92
CA LEU A 442 -24.53 -17.39 8.71
C LEU A 442 -25.92 -18.00 8.46
N LEU A 443 -26.54 -17.66 7.33
CA LEU A 443 -27.78 -18.26 6.86
C LEU A 443 -27.47 -19.58 6.15
N LEU A 444 -27.31 -20.64 6.93
CA LEU A 444 -26.83 -21.93 6.44
C LEU A 444 -27.81 -22.58 5.46
N ASP A 445 -29.11 -22.49 5.71
CA ASP A 445 -30.13 -23.12 4.86
C ASP A 445 -30.05 -22.60 3.42
N LEU A 446 -29.90 -21.27 3.26
CA LEU A 446 -29.68 -20.65 1.95
C LEU A 446 -28.35 -21.08 1.31
N ALA A 447 -27.31 -21.29 2.11
CA ALA A 447 -26.03 -21.78 1.63
C ALA A 447 -26.09 -23.25 1.19
N VAL A 448 -26.98 -24.06 1.78
CA VAL A 448 -27.22 -25.44 1.35
C VAL A 448 -28.03 -25.45 0.06
N GLU A 449 -29.14 -24.70 0.00
CA GLU A 449 -30.02 -24.61 -1.18
C GLU A 449 -29.26 -24.18 -2.44
N GLN A 450 -28.33 -23.23 -2.29
CA GLN A 450 -27.57 -22.69 -3.42
C GLN A 450 -26.29 -23.47 -3.77
N TRP A 451 -25.97 -24.54 -3.03
CA TRP A 451 -24.70 -25.27 -3.20
C TRP A 451 -24.59 -25.88 -4.59
N GLU A 452 -25.61 -26.63 -5.05
CA GLU A 452 -25.60 -27.33 -6.34
C GLU A 452 -25.35 -26.39 -7.52
N ARG A 453 -25.95 -25.19 -7.47
CA ARG A 453 -25.73 -24.14 -8.47
C ARG A 453 -24.30 -23.58 -8.42
N SER A 454 -23.68 -23.60 -7.26
CA SER A 454 -22.41 -22.91 -6.99
C SER A 454 -21.18 -23.80 -7.17
N GLU A 455 -21.35 -25.08 -6.92
CA GLU A 455 -20.31 -26.09 -6.95
C GLU A 455 -19.52 -26.13 -8.28
N PRO A 456 -20.14 -26.06 -9.49
CA PRO A 456 -19.41 -26.17 -10.74
C PRO A 456 -18.34 -25.09 -10.94
N TYR A 457 -18.68 -23.82 -10.69
CA TYR A 457 -17.74 -22.71 -10.86
C TYR A 457 -16.74 -22.60 -9.69
N LEU A 458 -17.05 -23.16 -8.52
CA LEU A 458 -16.08 -23.31 -7.42
C LEU A 458 -15.02 -24.35 -7.77
N HIS A 459 -15.42 -25.48 -8.35
CA HIS A 459 -14.48 -26.50 -8.82
C HIS A 459 -13.62 -26.00 -9.99
N GLU A 460 -14.20 -25.27 -10.93
CA GLU A 460 -13.45 -24.61 -12.01
C GLU A 460 -12.37 -23.69 -11.42
N ALA A 461 -12.73 -22.82 -10.48
CA ALA A 461 -11.80 -21.93 -9.80
C ALA A 461 -10.68 -22.68 -9.05
N TRP A 462 -11.00 -23.84 -8.46
CA TRP A 462 -10.00 -24.68 -7.80
C TRP A 462 -9.04 -25.34 -8.79
N LYS A 463 -9.56 -25.89 -9.90
CA LYS A 463 -8.75 -26.47 -10.99
C LYS A 463 -7.81 -25.43 -11.58
N ASP A 464 -8.31 -24.24 -11.89
CA ASP A 464 -7.51 -23.12 -12.40
C ASP A 464 -6.37 -22.74 -11.46
N PHE A 465 -6.64 -22.72 -10.15
CA PHE A 465 -5.62 -22.44 -9.16
C PHE A 465 -4.53 -23.52 -9.10
N GLN A 466 -4.90 -24.80 -9.25
CA GLN A 466 -3.94 -25.91 -9.27
C GLN A 466 -3.01 -25.81 -10.48
N ILE A 467 -3.57 -25.57 -11.68
CA ILE A 467 -2.82 -25.42 -12.94
C ILE A 467 -1.85 -24.24 -12.85
N ASN A 468 -2.30 -23.09 -12.34
CA ASN A 468 -1.47 -21.89 -12.27
C ASN A 468 -0.37 -21.95 -11.19
N ARG A 469 -0.53 -22.79 -10.16
CA ARG A 469 0.46 -22.95 -9.09
C ARG A 469 1.58 -23.94 -9.47
N PHE A 470 1.24 -24.94 -10.28
CA PHE A 470 2.17 -25.92 -10.82
C PHE A 470 2.04 -25.89 -12.34
N PRO A 471 2.62 -24.89 -13.04
CA PRO A 471 2.67 -24.96 -14.49
C PRO A 471 3.37 -26.28 -14.83
N ILE A 472 2.63 -27.20 -15.43
CA ILE A 472 3.16 -28.45 -15.95
C ILE A 472 4.38 -28.05 -16.77
N ARG A 473 5.57 -28.46 -16.35
CA ARG A 473 6.73 -28.44 -17.24
C ARG A 473 6.28 -29.34 -18.38
N ARG A 474 5.92 -28.76 -19.53
CA ARG A 474 5.82 -29.52 -20.78
C ARG A 474 7.16 -30.23 -20.92
N VAL A 475 7.18 -31.50 -20.58
CA VAL A 475 8.19 -32.42 -21.07
C VAL A 475 7.96 -32.38 -22.58
N LEU A 476 8.89 -31.76 -23.29
CA LEU A 476 9.01 -31.99 -24.72
C LEU A 476 9.33 -33.48 -24.84
N SER A 477 8.30 -34.30 -25.07
CA SER A 477 8.52 -35.65 -25.56
C SER A 477 9.02 -35.49 -26.99
N PHE A 478 10.34 -35.54 -27.15
CA PHE A 478 10.91 -35.98 -28.42
C PHE A 478 10.39 -37.40 -28.64
N GLY A 479 9.44 -37.53 -29.56
CA GLY A 479 9.03 -38.84 -30.07
C GLY A 479 10.19 -39.40 -30.89
N SER A 480 10.99 -40.27 -30.28
CA SER A 480 11.78 -41.23 -31.02
C SER A 480 10.86 -42.42 -31.34
N LEU A 481 10.36 -42.44 -32.58
CA LEU A 481 9.84 -43.64 -33.21
C LEU A 481 10.96 -44.69 -33.21
N ILE A 482 10.76 -45.76 -32.44
CA ILE A 482 11.48 -47.02 -32.65
C ILE A 482 10.43 -47.98 -33.22
N LEU A 483 10.50 -48.17 -34.54
CA LEU A 483 9.87 -49.31 -35.21
C LEU A 483 10.75 -50.55 -35.00
N PRO A 484 10.18 -51.74 -34.75
CA PRO A 484 10.95 -52.97 -34.71
C PRO A 484 11.16 -53.47 -36.15
N TRP A 485 12.42 -53.65 -36.54
CA TRP A 485 12.78 -54.30 -37.80
C TRP A 485 13.21 -55.74 -37.51
N SER A 486 12.36 -56.67 -37.89
CA SER A 486 12.63 -58.10 -38.00
C SER A 486 13.16 -58.40 -39.40
N GLY A 487 14.26 -59.17 -39.53
CA GLY A 487 14.60 -59.79 -40.81
C GLY A 487 16.09 -60.02 -41.05
N GLN A 488 16.53 -61.23 -40.70
CA GLN A 488 17.49 -62.11 -41.37
C GLN A 488 18.43 -61.54 -42.46
N GLY A 489 19.69 -61.97 -42.39
CA GLY A 489 20.34 -62.57 -43.56
C GLY A 489 21.71 -62.02 -43.96
N HIS A 490 22.72 -62.85 -43.73
CA HIS A 490 23.89 -63.08 -44.58
C HIS A 490 25.07 -62.09 -44.63
N SER A 491 26.20 -62.68 -44.19
CA SER A 491 27.50 -62.81 -44.87
C SER A 491 28.42 -61.60 -45.04
N GLN A 492 29.62 -61.84 -44.51
CA GLN A 492 30.94 -61.60 -45.10
C GLN A 492 31.67 -60.27 -44.84
N GLU A 493 32.92 -60.52 -44.43
CA GLU A 493 34.16 -59.80 -44.70
C GLU A 493 34.59 -58.61 -43.82
N MET A 494 35.59 -58.93 -42.98
CA MET A 494 36.95 -58.35 -43.03
C MET A 494 37.06 -56.83 -43.25
N LEU A 495 37.51 -56.10 -42.23
CA LEU A 495 38.92 -55.68 -42.11
C LEU A 495 39.13 -54.75 -40.90
N THR A 496 40.29 -54.95 -40.31
CA THR A 496 40.95 -54.18 -39.26
C THR A 496 41.19 -52.71 -39.64
N ARG A 497 40.93 -51.80 -38.69
CA ARG A 497 41.93 -50.89 -38.08
C ARG A 497 41.32 -50.05 -36.98
#